data_AF-A0A938X6H6-F1
#
_entry.id   AF-A0A938X6H6-F1
#
_cell.length_a   1.000
_cell.length_b   1.000
_cell.length_c   1.000
_cell.angle_alpha   90.00
_cell.angle_beta   90.00
_cell.angle_gamma   90.00
#
_symmetry.space_group_name_H-M   'P 1'
#
loop_
_entity.id
_entity.type
_entity.pdbx_description
1 polymer ?
#
loop_
_entity_poly.entity_id
_entity_poly.type
_entity_poly.pdbx_seq_one_letter_code
_entity_poly.pdbx_strand_id
1 'polypeptide(L)'
;YDKELANQVMYDIQREGMDYHKKPVVFIGCKEMDPIPIEESGTIGGSLFEWDDGNNYRMRDFIQTLGFELLAPNGAQMNEALALSEDMEVWPGTNGIKESENVIVVYFSEPSERWKAVNLQYLRQ
;
A
#
# COMPACT_ATOMS: atom_id res chain seq x y z
N TYR A 1 -7.21 -3.37 -13.39
CA TYR A 1 -6.98 -2.22 -12.51
C TYR A 1 -5.75 -2.46 -11.65
N ASP A 2 -5.79 -3.39 -10.69
CA ASP A 2 -4.69 -3.65 -9.74
C ASP A 2 -3.31 -3.85 -10.36
N LYS A 3 -3.21 -4.62 -11.46
CA LYS A 3 -1.92 -4.81 -12.16
C LYS A 3 -1.30 -3.49 -12.62
N GLU A 4 -2.11 -2.60 -13.17
CA GLU A 4 -1.64 -1.29 -13.67
C GLU A 4 -1.24 -0.39 -12.50
N LEU A 5 -2.08 -0.34 -11.45
CA LEU A 5 -1.77 0.40 -10.23
C LEU A 5 -0.45 -0.06 -9.59
N ALA A 6 -0.28 -1.38 -9.42
CA ALA A 6 0.94 -1.98 -8.90
C ALA A 6 2.16 -1.61 -9.74
N ASN A 7 2.07 -1.73 -11.08
CA ASN A 7 3.16 -1.37 -11.97
C ASN A 7 3.53 0.13 -11.87
N GLN A 8 2.54 1.02 -11.76
CA GLN A 8 2.78 2.46 -11.64
C GLN A 8 3.45 2.82 -10.31
N VAL A 9 2.97 2.25 -9.21
CA VAL A 9 3.59 2.45 -7.89
C VAL A 9 5.04 1.94 -7.88
N MET A 10 5.27 0.73 -8.39
CA MET A 10 6.63 0.16 -8.44
C MET A 10 7.54 0.94 -9.38
N TYR A 11 7.02 1.44 -10.51
CA TYR A 11 7.75 2.33 -11.40
C TYR A 11 8.17 3.62 -10.69
N ASP A 12 7.27 4.27 -9.96
CA ASP A 12 7.59 5.50 -9.24
C ASP A 12 8.63 5.25 -8.14
N ILE A 13 8.49 4.17 -7.34
CA ILE A 13 9.50 3.76 -6.35
C ILE A 13 10.89 3.64 -6.99
N GLN A 14 10.97 2.95 -8.13
CA GLN A 14 12.24 2.77 -8.85
C GLN A 14 12.77 4.06 -9.46
N ARG A 15 11.87 4.92 -10.00
CA ARG A 15 12.23 6.21 -10.59
C ARG A 15 12.83 7.15 -9.55
N GLU A 16 12.29 7.16 -8.34
CA GLU A 16 12.83 7.94 -7.21
C GLU A 16 14.12 7.33 -6.63
N GLY A 17 14.58 6.18 -7.15
CA GLY A 17 15.83 5.53 -6.74
C GLY A 17 15.74 4.75 -5.43
N MET A 18 14.53 4.45 -4.95
CA MET A 18 14.30 3.74 -3.70
C MET A 18 14.45 2.22 -3.90
N ASP A 19 15.22 1.57 -3.03
CA ASP A 19 15.58 0.16 -3.16
C ASP A 19 14.67 -0.75 -2.31
N TYR A 20 13.58 -1.20 -2.92
CA TYR A 20 12.59 -2.08 -2.26
C TYR A 20 13.10 -3.48 -1.92
N HIS A 21 14.31 -3.86 -2.38
CA HIS A 21 14.96 -5.11 -1.95
C HIS A 21 15.69 -4.96 -0.62
N LYS A 22 15.90 -3.73 -0.13
CA LYS A 22 16.55 -3.44 1.16
C LYS A 22 15.58 -2.93 2.21
N LYS A 23 14.52 -2.25 1.78
CA LYS A 23 13.51 -1.67 2.66
C LYS A 23 12.13 -2.20 2.26
N PRO A 24 11.31 -2.69 3.21
CA PRO A 24 9.94 -3.04 2.90
C PRO A 24 9.17 -1.81 2.40
N VAL A 25 8.19 -2.07 1.53
CA VAL A 25 7.22 -1.07 1.09
C VAL A 25 5.97 -1.23 1.96
N VAL A 26 5.55 -0.15 2.61
CA VAL A 26 4.33 -0.09 3.39
C VAL A 26 3.34 0.84 2.70
N PHE A 27 2.15 0.32 2.46
CA PHE A 27 1.03 1.03 1.86
C PHE A 27 0.09 1.53 2.96
N ILE A 28 -0.09 2.84 3.04
CA ILE A 28 -0.97 3.49 4.01
C ILE A 28 -2.32 3.79 3.35
N GLY A 29 -3.39 3.36 4.00
CA GLY A 29 -4.75 3.46 3.48
C GLY A 29 -4.98 2.54 2.28
N CYS A 30 -5.95 2.91 1.44
CA CYS A 30 -6.42 2.11 0.33
C CYS A 30 -6.65 2.94 -0.93
N LYS A 31 -6.72 2.27 -2.07
CA LYS A 31 -7.08 2.89 -3.35
C LYS A 31 -8.47 2.46 -3.75
N GLU A 32 -9.44 3.31 -3.49
CA GLU A 32 -10.82 3.14 -3.95
C GLU A 32 -10.90 3.24 -5.48
N MET A 33 -11.69 2.36 -6.09
CA MET A 33 -12.06 2.51 -7.49
C MET A 33 -13.14 3.57 -7.64
N ASP A 34 -13.09 4.32 -8.74
CA ASP A 34 -14.20 5.23 -9.07
C ASP A 34 -15.51 4.43 -9.18
N PRO A 35 -16.60 4.87 -8.54
CA PRO A 35 -17.86 4.15 -8.54
C PRO A 35 -18.40 4.06 -9.95
N ILE A 36 -18.62 2.83 -10.44
CA ILE A 36 -19.28 2.59 -11.72
C ILE A 36 -20.79 2.50 -11.46
N PRO A 37 -21.65 3.22 -12.21
CA PRO A 37 -23.08 3.23 -11.98
C PRO A 37 -23.74 1.93 -12.50
N ILE A 38 -23.47 0.82 -11.83
CA ILE A 38 -24.11 -0.48 -12.05
C ILE A 38 -24.67 -0.94 -10.70
N GLU A 39 -25.89 -1.47 -10.67
CA GLU A 39 -26.42 -2.10 -9.46
C GLU A 39 -25.59 -3.35 -9.14
N GLU A 40 -24.71 -3.24 -8.14
CA GLU A 40 -23.84 -4.34 -7.72
C GLU A 40 -24.65 -5.41 -6.95
N SER A 41 -25.24 -6.33 -7.69
CA SER A 41 -25.69 -7.62 -7.17
C SER A 41 -24.54 -8.64 -7.30
N GLY A 42 -23.52 -8.53 -6.45
CA GLY A 42 -22.46 -9.53 -6.29
C GLY A 42 -21.04 -8.97 -6.33
N THR A 43 -20.12 -9.70 -5.71
CA THR A 43 -18.68 -9.44 -5.47
C THR A 43 -17.81 -9.25 -6.73
N ILE A 44 -18.40 -8.87 -7.85
CA ILE A 44 -17.73 -8.63 -9.13
C ILE A 44 -17.25 -7.19 -9.14
N GLY A 45 -15.99 -6.94 -8.75
CA GLY A 45 -15.40 -5.60 -8.89
C GLY A 45 -14.38 -5.15 -7.85
N GLY A 46 -14.16 -5.92 -6.77
CA GLY A 46 -13.27 -5.47 -5.69
C GLY A 46 -11.79 -5.43 -6.07
N SER A 47 -11.13 -4.33 -5.74
CA SER A 47 -9.68 -4.10 -5.91
C SER A 47 -8.88 -4.69 -4.74
N LEU A 48 -7.78 -5.38 -5.03
CA LEU A 48 -6.84 -5.87 -4.00
C LEU A 48 -6.21 -4.74 -3.18
N PHE A 49 -6.20 -3.52 -3.72
CA PHE A 49 -5.72 -2.31 -3.05
C PHE A 49 -6.82 -1.57 -2.27
N GLU A 50 -8.07 -2.03 -2.36
CA GLU A 50 -9.22 -1.49 -1.62
C GLU A 50 -9.63 -2.41 -0.47
N TRP A 51 -9.46 -3.73 -0.65
CA TRP A 51 -9.90 -4.71 0.34
C TRP A 51 -9.33 -4.50 1.72
N ASP A 52 -10.22 -4.67 2.70
CA ASP A 52 -9.95 -4.51 4.12
C ASP A 52 -9.35 -3.13 4.47
N ASP A 53 -9.79 -2.10 3.74
CA ASP A 53 -9.32 -0.72 3.80
C ASP A 53 -7.80 -0.60 3.56
N GLY A 54 -7.20 -1.54 2.82
CA GLY A 54 -5.78 -1.53 2.47
C GLY A 54 -4.94 -2.55 3.24
N ASN A 55 -5.08 -3.83 2.88
CA ASN A 55 -4.31 -4.92 3.49
C ASN A 55 -2.90 -5.06 2.88
N ASN A 56 -1.85 -4.68 3.62
CA ASN A 56 -0.46 -4.72 3.16
C ASN A 56 0.01 -6.12 2.77
N TYR A 57 -0.42 -7.16 3.49
CA TYR A 57 -0.06 -8.53 3.17
C TYR A 57 -0.59 -8.91 1.78
N ARG A 58 -1.86 -8.60 1.48
CA ARG A 58 -2.47 -8.92 0.17
C ARG A 58 -1.89 -8.10 -0.97
N MET A 59 -1.70 -6.79 -0.76
CA MET A 59 -1.08 -5.92 -1.76
C MET A 59 0.33 -6.40 -2.10
N ARG A 60 1.15 -6.71 -1.08
CA ARG A 60 2.50 -7.25 -1.27
C ARG A 60 2.49 -8.58 -2.03
N ASP A 61 1.68 -9.54 -1.58
CA ASP A 61 1.59 -10.86 -2.22
C ASP A 61 1.19 -10.74 -3.70
N PHE A 62 0.23 -9.85 -4.01
CA PHE A 62 -0.15 -9.58 -5.39
C PHE A 62 0.99 -8.96 -6.21
N ILE A 63 1.65 -7.93 -5.68
CA ILE A 63 2.80 -7.29 -6.34
C ILE A 63 3.92 -8.31 -6.60
N GLN A 64 4.16 -9.24 -5.67
CA GLN A 64 5.10 -10.34 -5.85
C GLN A 64 4.70 -11.28 -7.00
N THR A 65 3.41 -11.54 -7.22
CA THR A 65 2.97 -12.33 -8.40
C THR A 65 3.28 -11.65 -9.74
N LEU A 66 3.52 -10.34 -9.74
CA LEU A 66 3.93 -9.58 -10.93
C LEU A 66 5.46 -9.58 -11.14
N GLY A 67 6.22 -10.18 -10.22
CA GLY A 67 7.68 -10.32 -10.30
C GLY A 67 8.49 -9.32 -9.47
N PHE A 68 7.84 -8.50 -8.63
CA PHE A 68 8.52 -7.57 -7.72
C PHE A 68 8.72 -8.20 -6.34
N GLU A 69 9.98 -8.48 -5.97
CA GLU A 69 10.30 -9.14 -4.70
C GLU A 69 10.35 -8.15 -3.54
N LEU A 70 9.20 -7.89 -2.91
CA LEU A 70 9.08 -7.01 -1.75
C LEU A 70 9.41 -7.72 -0.43
N LEU A 71 10.07 -7.01 0.49
CA LEU A 71 10.27 -7.46 1.88
C LEU A 71 8.99 -7.34 2.71
N ALA A 72 8.82 -8.21 3.71
CA ALA A 72 7.76 -8.10 4.70
C ALA A 72 8.14 -7.09 5.80
N PRO A 73 7.31 -6.06 6.07
CA PRO A 73 7.57 -5.14 7.18
C PRO A 73 7.29 -5.79 8.54
N ASN A 74 8.09 -5.44 9.55
CA ASN A 74 7.80 -5.76 10.94
C ASN A 74 6.98 -4.65 11.62
N GLY A 75 6.61 -4.85 12.89
CA GLY A 75 5.79 -3.87 13.63
C GLY A 75 6.40 -2.50 13.84
N ALA A 76 7.71 -2.42 14.04
CA ALA A 76 8.38 -1.13 14.16
C ALA A 76 8.29 -0.38 12.83
N GLN A 77 8.54 -1.06 11.70
CA GLN A 77 8.45 -0.47 10.36
C GLN A 77 7.03 -0.06 9.98
N MET A 78 6.02 -0.83 10.37
CA MET A 78 4.61 -0.47 10.16
C MET A 78 4.22 0.79 10.94
N ASN A 79 4.64 0.90 12.21
CA ASN A 79 4.38 2.08 13.02
C ASN A 79 5.17 3.31 12.53
N GLU A 80 6.43 3.11 12.09
CA GLU A 80 7.25 4.15 11.48
C GLU A 80 6.61 4.69 10.20
N ALA A 81 6.17 3.81 9.30
CA ALA A 81 5.47 4.19 8.08
C ALA A 81 4.20 4.98 8.35
N LEU A 82 3.41 4.58 9.37
CA LEU A 82 2.22 5.31 9.78
C LEU A 82 2.57 6.72 10.27
N ALA A 83 3.59 6.87 11.12
CA ALA A 83 4.02 8.17 11.61
C ALA A 83 4.57 9.08 10.49
N LEU A 84 5.31 8.51 9.52
CA LEU A 84 5.83 9.23 8.36
C LEU A 84 4.73 9.73 7.40
N SER A 85 3.52 9.17 7.50
CA SER A 85 2.42 9.48 6.59
C SER A 85 1.58 10.70 6.97
N GLU A 86 1.74 11.23 8.18
CA GLU A 86 0.90 12.34 8.71
C GLU A 86 0.92 13.61 7.86
N ASP A 87 2.01 13.86 7.12
CA ASP A 87 2.21 15.02 6.25
C ASP A 87 2.37 14.64 4.76
N MET A 88 2.00 13.41 4.39
CA MET A 88 2.05 12.94 3.00
C MET A 88 0.84 13.41 2.18
N GLU A 89 1.05 13.54 0.87
CA GLU A 89 -0.03 13.78 -0.09
C GLU A 89 -0.50 12.45 -0.67
N VAL A 90 -1.78 12.36 -1.05
CA VAL A 90 -2.30 11.16 -1.71
C VAL A 90 -1.54 10.90 -3.01
N TRP A 91 -0.93 9.72 -3.16
CA TRP A 91 -0.31 9.28 -4.41
C TRP A 91 -1.36 9.19 -5.53
N PRO A 92 -1.06 9.69 -6.76
CA PRO A 92 0.25 10.05 -7.32
C PRO A 92 0.69 11.51 -7.14
N GLY A 93 0.27 12.18 -6.06
CA GLY A 93 0.78 13.49 -5.68
C GLY A 93 2.29 13.52 -5.43
N THR A 94 2.87 14.73 -5.45
CA THR A 94 4.32 15.00 -5.40
C THR A 94 5.04 14.38 -4.20
N ASN A 95 4.33 14.20 -3.08
CA ASN A 95 4.88 13.64 -1.84
C ASN A 95 4.15 12.35 -1.41
N GLY A 96 3.59 11.61 -2.37
CA GLY A 96 2.83 10.39 -2.13
C GLY A 96 3.67 9.13 -1.92
N ILE A 97 4.98 9.21 -2.17
CA ILE A 97 5.95 8.17 -1.83
C ILE A 97 7.10 8.82 -1.06
N LYS A 98 7.42 8.27 0.10
CA LYS A 98 8.55 8.71 0.94
C LYS A 98 9.44 7.53 1.29
N GLU A 99 10.70 7.81 1.57
CA GLU A 99 11.65 6.82 2.05
C GLU A 99 12.30 7.32 3.36
N SER A 100 12.40 6.44 4.35
CA SER A 100 13.22 6.64 5.54
C SER A 100 14.45 5.72 5.51
N GLU A 101 15.21 5.66 6.59
CA GLU A 101 16.29 4.68 6.72
C GLU A 101 15.78 3.23 6.69
N ASN A 102 14.54 2.96 7.11
CA ASN A 102 14.04 1.60 7.36
C ASN A 102 12.88 1.16 6.47
N VAL A 103 12.15 2.08 5.85
CA VAL A 103 10.90 1.77 5.13
C VAL A 103 10.68 2.71 3.95
N ILE A 104 10.02 2.20 2.90
CA ILE A 104 9.44 2.99 1.82
C ILE A 104 7.93 3.06 2.09
N VAL A 105 7.37 4.26 2.09
CA VAL A 105 5.96 4.51 2.39
C VAL A 105 5.27 4.96 1.12
N VAL A 106 4.14 4.33 0.79
CA VAL A 106 3.23 4.76 -0.27
C VAL A 106 1.90 5.15 0.36
N TYR A 107 1.47 6.40 0.16
CA TYR A 107 0.27 6.93 0.79
C TYR A 107 -0.90 6.97 -0.19
N PHE A 108 -1.90 6.11 0.00
CA PHE A 108 -3.10 6.09 -0.85
C PHE A 108 -4.26 6.88 -0.25
N SER A 109 -4.46 6.81 1.07
CA SER A 109 -5.52 7.53 1.77
C SER A 109 -5.23 7.60 3.27
N GLU A 110 -6.01 8.41 4.00
CA GLU A 110 -6.01 8.37 5.46
C GLU A 110 -6.34 6.94 5.95
N PRO A 111 -5.53 6.35 6.84
CA PRO A 111 -5.76 5.00 7.33
C PRO A 111 -6.91 4.94 8.34
N SER A 112 -7.91 4.13 8.04
CA SER A 112 -9.05 3.90 8.94
C SER A 112 -8.66 3.06 10.17
N GLU A 113 -9.56 2.99 11.16
CA GLU A 113 -9.41 2.05 12.28
C GLU A 113 -9.39 0.58 11.83
N ARG A 114 -10.05 0.26 10.71
CA ARG A 114 -9.98 -1.07 10.11
C ARG A 114 -8.61 -1.33 9.51
N TRP A 115 -8.03 -0.36 8.79
CA TRP A 115 -6.65 -0.46 8.30
C TRP A 115 -5.71 -0.73 9.47
N LYS A 116 -5.82 0.00 10.58
CA LYS A 116 -4.99 -0.20 11.78
C LYS A 116 -5.18 -1.60 12.36
N ALA A 117 -6.42 -2.09 12.48
CA ALA A 117 -6.70 -3.43 12.99
C ALA A 117 -6.07 -4.53 12.12
N VAL A 118 -6.14 -4.40 10.79
CA VAL A 118 -5.62 -5.40 9.84
C VAL A 118 -4.10 -5.36 9.75
N ASN A 119 -3.48 -4.18 9.83
CA ASN A 119 -2.07 -4.01 9.52
C ASN A 119 -1.16 -3.96 10.76
N LEU A 120 -1.68 -3.54 11.92
CA LEU A 120 -0.88 -3.40 13.15
C LEU A 120 -1.06 -4.56 14.15
N GLN A 121 -2.16 -5.32 14.08
CA GLN A 121 -2.45 -6.36 15.08
C GLN A 121 -1.88 -7.77 14.76
N TYR A 122 -1.42 -8.01 13.53
CA TYR A 122 -1.05 -9.36 13.07
C TYR A 122 0.43 -9.76 13.24
N LEU A 123 1.24 -8.97 13.96
CA LEU A 123 2.66 -9.27 14.16
C LEU A 123 2.96 -10.22 15.33
N ARG A 124 2.01 -11.09 15.67
CA ARG A 124 2.25 -12.25 16.54
C ARG A 124 2.13 -13.54 15.73
N GLN A 125 3.15 -13.91 14.97
CA GLN A 125 3.54 -15.30 14.72
C GLN A 125 5.05 -15.37 14.51
#